data_AF-A0A6M0SN09-F1
#
_entry.id   AF-A0A6M0SN09-F1
#
_cell.length_a   1.000
_cell.length_b   1.000
_cell.length_c   1.000
_cell.angle_alpha   90.00
_cell.angle_beta   90.00
_cell.angle_gamma   90.00
#
_symmetry.space_group_name_H-M   'P 1'
#
loop_
_entity.id
_entity.type
_entity.pdbx_description
1 polymer ?
#
loop_
_entity_poly.entity_id
_entity_poly.type
_entity_poly.pdbx_seq_one_letter_code
_entity_poly.pdbx_strand_id
1 'polypeptide(L)'
;MVNKDMFYFADIDERFINKTKNLEGLEDGVLVHCQQCIEKNIKGIILKKYGIASKEHNLVKLLETLYLSDYTELKKYKNLCRDLKDFYFSRRYASDDYEFLSDDEYKEYIDNFYDLLNELKVIRNSI
;
A
#
# COMPACT_ATOMS: atom_id res chain seq x y z
N MET A 1 16.23 -16.16 14.57
CA MET A 1 16.70 -15.00 13.76
C MET A 1 15.51 -14.47 12.99
N VAL A 2 15.17 -13.19 13.11
CA VAL A 2 13.98 -12.63 12.40
C VAL A 2 14.31 -12.50 10.92
N ASN A 3 13.52 -13.12 10.05
CA ASN A 3 13.66 -12.97 8.60
C ASN A 3 13.17 -11.57 8.19
N LYS A 4 14.08 -10.69 7.77
CA LYS A 4 13.78 -9.32 7.34
C LYS A 4 13.42 -9.29 5.86
N ASP A 5 12.35 -9.99 5.49
CA ASP A 5 11.82 -9.98 4.13
C ASP A 5 10.80 -8.85 3.92
N MET A 6 10.22 -8.78 2.72
CA MET A 6 9.26 -7.72 2.37
C MET A 6 8.04 -7.72 3.30
N PHE A 7 7.57 -8.89 3.72
CA PHE A 7 6.44 -9.00 4.63
C PHE A 7 6.76 -8.48 6.02
N TYR A 8 7.96 -8.75 6.53
CA TYR A 8 8.42 -8.16 7.78
C TYR A 8 8.39 -6.63 7.74
N PHE A 9 8.85 -6.01 6.64
CA PHE A 9 8.82 -4.55 6.51
C PHE A 9 7.40 -4.01 6.33
N ALA A 10 6.52 -4.72 5.61
CA ALA A 10 5.12 -4.35 5.49
C ALA A 10 4.40 -4.35 6.85
N ASP A 11 4.69 -5.33 7.71
CA ASP A 11 4.15 -5.42 9.08
C ASP A 11 4.70 -4.28 9.98
N ILE A 12 5.86 -3.71 9.68
CA ILE A 12 6.35 -2.49 10.36
C ILE A 12 5.51 -1.29 9.93
N ASP A 13 5.28 -1.09 8.63
CA ASP A 13 4.47 0.03 8.14
C ASP A 13 3.05 -0.03 8.68
N GLU A 14 2.42 -1.21 8.69
CA GLU A 14 1.08 -1.38 9.26
C GLU A 14 1.04 -1.00 10.75
N ARG A 15 2.04 -1.40 11.53
CA ARG A 15 2.12 -1.01 12.95
C ARG A 15 2.30 0.48 13.14
N PHE A 16 3.00 1.15 12.23
CA PHE A 16 3.10 2.60 12.24
C PHE A 16 1.71 3.21 11.99
N ILE A 17 1.06 2.84 10.88
CA ILE A 17 -0.29 3.32 10.50
C ILE A 17 -1.29 3.14 11.64
N ASN A 18 -1.34 1.94 12.24
CA ASN A 18 -2.26 1.64 13.34
C ASN A 18 -2.09 2.57 14.55
N LYS A 19 -0.87 3.06 14.80
CA LYS A 19 -0.58 3.95 15.93
C LYS A 19 -0.80 5.41 15.62
N THR A 20 -0.73 5.81 14.36
CA THR A 20 -0.67 7.22 13.96
C THR A 20 -1.88 7.71 13.17
N LYS A 21 -2.69 6.81 12.60
CA LYS A 21 -3.79 7.19 11.69
C LYS A 21 -4.83 8.15 12.25
N ASN A 22 -4.96 8.24 13.57
CA ASN A 22 -5.93 9.11 14.25
C ASN A 22 -5.26 10.32 14.94
N LEU A 23 -3.99 10.58 14.65
CA LEU A 23 -3.25 11.71 15.23
C LEU A 23 -3.24 12.87 14.24
N GLU A 24 -3.79 13.99 14.67
CA GLU A 24 -3.86 15.23 13.89
C GLU A 24 -2.45 15.68 13.44
N GLY A 25 -2.32 15.99 12.16
CA GLY A 25 -1.07 16.46 11.54
C GLY A 25 -0.12 15.34 11.09
N LEU A 26 -0.51 14.07 11.22
CA LEU A 26 0.28 12.91 10.75
C LEU A 26 -0.33 12.22 9.52
N GLU A 27 -1.41 12.73 8.96
CA GLU A 27 -2.20 12.14 7.87
C GLU A 27 -1.33 11.86 6.65
N ASP A 28 -0.51 12.83 6.23
CA ASP A 28 0.41 12.70 5.10
C ASP A 28 1.43 11.59 5.31
N GLY A 29 1.99 11.50 6.53
CA GLY A 29 2.91 10.44 6.91
C GLY A 29 2.23 9.07 6.90
N VAL A 30 0.99 8.99 7.36
CA VAL A 30 0.19 7.77 7.34
C VAL A 30 -0.04 7.31 5.90
N LEU A 31 -0.47 8.19 4.99
CA LEU A 31 -0.71 7.86 3.58
C LEU A 31 0.55 7.35 2.87
N VAL A 32 1.72 7.93 3.17
CA VAL A 32 3.01 7.44 2.68
C VAL A 32 3.28 6.01 3.17
N HIS A 33 3.02 5.73 4.45
CA HIS A 33 3.17 4.37 4.98
C HIS A 33 2.12 3.40 4.42
N CYS A 34 0.90 3.84 4.11
CA CYS A 34 -0.09 3.03 3.41
C CYS A 34 0.45 2.57 2.05
N GLN A 35 1.01 3.49 1.25
CA GLN A 35 1.63 3.16 -0.03
C GLN A 35 2.75 2.11 0.14
N GLN A 36 3.65 2.33 1.10
CA GLN A 36 4.78 1.42 1.36
C GLN A 36 4.34 0.03 1.83
N CYS A 37 3.32 -0.01 2.70
CA CYS A 37 2.77 -1.25 3.23
C CYS A 37 2.18 -2.12 2.09
N ILE A 38 1.40 -1.51 1.19
CA ILE A 38 0.84 -2.20 0.01
C ILE A 38 1.95 -2.64 -0.94
N GLU A 39 2.93 -1.77 -1.25
CA GLU A 39 4.05 -2.08 -2.15
C GLU A 39 4.81 -3.33 -1.69
N LYS A 40 5.17 -3.37 -0.40
CA LYS A 40 5.96 -4.46 0.17
C LYS A 40 5.17 -5.76 0.23
N ASN A 41 3.87 -5.72 0.56
CA ASN A 41 3.02 -6.92 0.48
C ASN A 41 2.96 -7.46 -0.96
N ILE A 42 2.69 -6.63 -1.96
CA ILE A 42 2.61 -7.09 -3.35
C ILE A 42 3.96 -7.64 -3.82
N LYS A 43 5.08 -6.95 -3.54
CA LYS A 43 6.42 -7.45 -3.88
C LYS A 43 6.74 -8.78 -3.21
N GLY A 44 6.37 -8.93 -1.94
CA GLY A 44 6.53 -10.20 -1.22
C GLY A 44 5.74 -11.33 -1.87
N ILE A 45 4.49 -11.08 -2.25
CA ILE A 45 3.63 -12.04 -2.96
C ILE A 45 4.24 -12.42 -4.31
N ILE A 46 4.64 -11.43 -5.13
CA ILE A 46 5.25 -11.69 -6.45
C ILE A 46 6.51 -12.54 -6.32
N LEU A 47 7.38 -12.22 -5.35
CA LEU A 47 8.61 -12.97 -5.13
C LEU A 47 8.32 -14.40 -4.68
N LYS A 48 7.40 -14.60 -3.73
CA LYS A 48 7.10 -15.92 -3.17
C LYS A 48 6.34 -16.80 -4.14
N LYS A 49 5.36 -16.25 -4.86
CA LYS A 49 4.50 -17.01 -5.77
C LYS A 49 5.14 -17.26 -7.12
N TYR A 50 5.80 -16.25 -7.68
CA TYR A 50 6.31 -16.31 -9.06
C TYR A 50 7.84 -16.40 -9.14
N GLY A 51 8.55 -16.28 -8.01
CA GLY A 51 10.03 -16.30 -7.98
C GLY A 51 10.68 -15.03 -8.54
N ILE A 52 9.92 -13.94 -8.71
CA ILE A 52 10.39 -12.71 -9.37
C ILE A 52 10.65 -11.61 -8.33
N ALA A 53 11.90 -11.14 -8.25
CA ALA A 53 12.24 -9.96 -7.45
C ALA A 53 11.91 -8.68 -8.22
N SER A 54 10.73 -8.10 -7.98
CA SER A 54 10.29 -6.88 -8.67
C SER A 54 11.04 -5.63 -8.21
N LYS A 55 11.59 -4.86 -9.17
CA LYS A 55 12.17 -3.52 -8.96
C LYS A 55 11.17 -2.38 -9.22
N GLU A 56 9.93 -2.70 -9.59
CA GLU A 56 8.89 -1.71 -9.86
C GLU A 56 8.43 -1.03 -8.56
N HIS A 57 8.14 0.27 -8.60
CA HIS A 57 7.64 1.05 -7.46
C HIS A 57 6.24 1.61 -7.71
N ASN A 58 5.77 1.57 -8.95
CA ASN A 58 4.42 1.95 -9.31
C ASN A 58 3.43 0.90 -8.80
N LEU A 59 2.64 1.27 -7.78
CA LEU A 59 1.63 0.38 -7.19
C LEU A 59 0.64 -0.18 -8.20
N VAL A 60 0.21 0.62 -9.19
CA VAL A 60 -0.71 0.16 -10.22
C VAL A 60 -0.09 -1.02 -10.95
N LYS A 61 1.12 -0.87 -11.50
CA LYS A 61 1.83 -1.94 -12.23
C LYS A 61 2.09 -3.19 -11.39
N LEU A 62 2.44 -3.00 -10.13
CA LEU A 62 2.59 -4.10 -9.18
C LEU A 62 1.27 -4.86 -8.99
N LEU A 63 0.16 -4.14 -8.80
CA LEU A 63 -1.17 -4.73 -8.68
C LEU A 63 -1.62 -5.41 -9.97
N GLU A 64 -1.31 -4.84 -11.15
CA GLU A 64 -1.63 -5.45 -12.45
C GLU A 64 -0.98 -6.83 -12.60
N THR A 65 0.24 -6.99 -12.07
CA THR A 65 0.93 -8.28 -12.07
C THR A 65 0.13 -9.34 -11.30
N LEU A 66 -0.54 -8.96 -10.21
CA LEU A 66 -1.36 -9.90 -9.44
C LEU A 66 -2.70 -10.18 -10.12
N TYR A 67 -3.42 -9.15 -10.55
CA TYR A 67 -4.79 -9.32 -11.05
C TYR A 67 -4.87 -9.84 -12.48
N LEU A 68 -3.82 -9.69 -13.30
CA LEU A 68 -3.79 -10.29 -14.64
C LEU A 68 -3.40 -11.77 -14.62
N SER A 69 -2.82 -12.25 -13.52
CA SER A 69 -2.41 -13.64 -13.36
C SER A 69 -3.46 -14.46 -12.63
N ASP A 70 -3.62 -14.24 -11.32
CA ASP A 70 -4.36 -15.17 -10.45
C ASP A 70 -5.43 -14.50 -9.59
N TYR A 71 -5.39 -13.17 -9.43
CA TYR A 71 -6.16 -12.44 -8.41
C TYR A 71 -7.02 -11.33 -9.03
N THR A 72 -7.86 -11.68 -9.99
CA THR A 72 -8.65 -10.74 -10.82
C THR A 72 -9.49 -9.75 -9.99
N GLU A 73 -9.95 -10.16 -8.82
CA GLU A 73 -10.70 -9.37 -7.85
C GLU A 73 -9.95 -8.13 -7.38
N LEU A 74 -8.61 -8.17 -7.35
CA LEU A 74 -7.78 -7.04 -6.94
C LEU A 74 -7.87 -5.86 -7.91
N LYS A 75 -8.34 -6.07 -9.16
CA LYS A 75 -8.49 -5.01 -10.15
C LYS A 75 -9.35 -3.84 -9.65
N LYS A 76 -10.31 -4.09 -8.74
CA LYS A 76 -11.16 -3.05 -8.14
C LYS A 76 -10.36 -1.97 -7.39
N TYR A 77 -9.16 -2.29 -6.88
CA TYR A 77 -8.30 -1.37 -6.12
C TYR A 77 -7.33 -0.56 -7.00
N LYS A 78 -7.43 -0.65 -8.33
CA LYS A 78 -6.51 0.05 -9.25
C LYS A 78 -6.51 1.57 -9.05
N ASN A 79 -7.66 2.17 -8.76
CA ASN A 79 -7.75 3.61 -8.52
C ASN A 79 -7.04 4.00 -7.21
N LEU A 80 -7.34 3.30 -6.10
CA LEU A 80 -6.62 3.48 -4.83
C LEU A 80 -5.09 3.41 -5.00
N CYS A 81 -4.59 2.45 -5.77
CA CYS A 81 -3.16 2.33 -6.04
C CYS A 81 -2.58 3.50 -6.85
N ARG A 82 -3.38 4.14 -7.71
CA ARG A 82 -2.99 5.36 -8.42
C ARG A 82 -2.88 6.52 -7.43
N ASP A 83 -3.88 6.69 -6.59
CA ASP A 83 -3.97 7.81 -5.66
C ASP A 83 -2.86 7.73 -4.58
N LEU A 84 -2.66 6.55 -3.98
CA LEU A 84 -1.56 6.30 -3.03
C LEU A 84 -0.17 6.52 -3.65
N LYS A 85 0.01 6.20 -4.93
CA LYS A 85 1.26 6.48 -5.65
C LYS A 85 1.47 7.99 -5.74
N ASP A 86 0.43 8.75 -6.08
CA ASP A 86 0.55 10.19 -6.26
C ASP A 86 0.79 10.89 -4.91
N PHE A 87 0.16 10.42 -3.82
CA PHE A 87 0.43 10.89 -2.46
C PHE A 87 1.89 10.70 -2.02
N TYR A 88 2.52 9.59 -2.39
CA TYR A 88 3.94 9.36 -2.07
C TYR A 88 4.84 10.49 -2.61
N PHE A 89 4.48 11.12 -3.72
CA PHE A 89 5.23 12.25 -4.28
C PHE A 89 4.71 13.61 -3.77
N SER A 90 3.40 13.85 -3.81
CA SER A 90 2.83 15.18 -3.51
C SER A 90 2.86 15.54 -2.02
N ARG A 91 2.76 14.57 -1.10
CA ARG A 91 2.64 14.83 0.34
C ARG A 91 3.97 15.11 1.05
N ARG A 92 5.10 14.80 0.43
CA ARG A 92 6.43 14.94 1.05
C ARG A 92 7.15 16.24 0.68
N TYR A 93 6.62 16.98 -0.28
CA TYR A 93 7.23 18.19 -0.80
C TYR A 93 6.19 19.30 -0.86
N ALA A 94 6.62 20.53 -0.61
CA ALA A 94 5.82 21.71 -0.94
C ALA A 94 5.69 21.78 -2.46
N SER A 95 4.64 21.16 -2.99
CA SER A 95 4.29 21.12 -4.40
C SER A 95 3.05 21.98 -4.61
N ASP A 96 2.97 22.65 -5.76
CA ASP A 96 1.76 23.35 -6.18
C ASP A 96 0.57 22.40 -6.37
N ASP A 97 0.86 21.09 -6.51
CA ASP A 97 -0.13 20.00 -6.61
C ASP A 97 -0.52 19.38 -5.25
N TYR A 98 -0.22 20.06 -4.12
CA TYR A 98 -0.66 19.59 -2.80
C TYR A 98 -2.17 19.78 -2.66
N GLU A 99 -2.90 18.68 -2.70
CA GLU A 99 -4.35 18.66 -2.50
C GLU A 99 -4.67 18.47 -1.02
N PHE A 100 -5.41 19.37 -0.37
CA PHE A 100 -5.85 19.11 1.00
C PHE A 100 -6.94 18.04 1.01
N LEU A 101 -6.80 17.03 1.86
CA LEU A 101 -7.88 16.08 2.13
C LEU A 101 -8.70 16.58 3.32
N SER A 102 -10.01 16.49 3.20
CA SER A 102 -10.89 16.53 4.36
C SER A 102 -10.73 15.28 5.22
N ASP A 103 -11.16 15.36 6.48
CA ASP A 103 -11.15 14.23 7.41
C ASP A 103 -11.91 13.01 6.86
N ASP A 104 -12.99 13.24 6.11
CA ASP A 104 -13.82 12.17 5.59
C ASP A 104 -13.17 11.50 4.38
N GLU A 105 -12.54 12.26 3.48
CA GLU A 105 -11.73 11.70 2.39
C GLU A 105 -10.56 10.90 2.94
N TYR A 106 -9.87 11.42 3.95
CA TYR A 106 -8.77 10.72 4.60
C TYR A 106 -9.24 9.39 5.22
N LYS A 107 -10.37 9.38 5.95
CA LYS A 107 -10.95 8.14 6.48
C LYS A 107 -11.30 7.15 5.38
N GLU A 108 -11.89 7.61 4.28
CA GLU A 108 -12.20 6.76 3.13
C GLU A 108 -10.94 6.10 2.55
N TYR A 109 -9.85 6.84 2.41
CA TYR A 109 -8.56 6.27 1.99
C TYR A 109 -8.02 5.23 2.96
N ILE A 110 -8.15 5.48 4.27
CA ILE A 110 -7.70 4.55 5.30
C ILE A 110 -8.54 3.25 5.27
N ASP A 111 -9.86 3.36 5.13
CA ASP A 111 -10.75 2.20 5.06
C ASP A 111 -10.46 1.37 3.80
N ASN A 112 -10.38 2.02 2.63
CA ASN A 112 -10.02 1.37 1.37
C ASN A 112 -8.62 0.73 1.42
N PHE A 113 -7.67 1.34 2.14
CA PHE A 113 -6.35 0.76 2.38
C PHE A 113 -6.45 -0.56 3.16
N TYR A 114 -7.23 -0.61 4.25
CA TYR A 114 -7.38 -1.83 5.03
C TYR A 114 -8.10 -2.93 4.25
N ASP A 115 -9.08 -2.58 3.42
CA ASP A 115 -9.76 -3.53 2.54
C ASP A 115 -8.77 -4.21 1.59
N LEU A 116 -7.93 -3.43 0.89
CA LEU A 116 -6.88 -3.99 0.04
C LEU A 116 -5.84 -4.78 0.85
N LEU A 117 -5.39 -4.25 1.99
CA LEU A 117 -4.39 -4.93 2.84
C LEU A 117 -4.89 -6.29 3.30
N ASN A 118 -6.16 -6.40 3.67
CA ASN A 118 -6.76 -7.65 4.12
C ASN A 118 -6.79 -8.70 3.00
N GLU A 119 -7.16 -8.31 1.78
CA GLU A 119 -7.12 -9.19 0.61
C GLU A 119 -5.69 -9.68 0.33
N LEU A 120 -4.71 -8.78 0.39
CA LEU A 120 -3.30 -9.13 0.22
C LEU A 120 -2.79 -10.06 1.33
N LYS A 121 -3.26 -9.89 2.58
CA LYS A 121 -2.92 -10.78 3.70
C LYS A 121 -3.51 -12.18 3.54
N VAL A 122 -4.75 -12.28 3.04
CA VAL A 122 -5.35 -13.58 2.69
C VAL A 122 -4.46 -14.30 1.67
N ILE A 123 -4.06 -13.61 0.61
CA ILE A 123 -3.16 -14.15 -0.41
C ILE A 123 -1.81 -14.55 0.18
N ARG A 124 -1.16 -13.64 0.93
CA ARG A 124 0.14 -13.86 1.58
C ARG A 124 0.12 -15.09 2.49
N ASN A 125 -0.97 -15.36 3.18
CA ASN A 125 -1.08 -16.51 4.09
C ASN A 125 -1.35 -17.84 3.38
N SER A 126 -1.66 -17.80 2.08
CA SER A 126 -1.91 -18.97 1.24
C SER A 126 -0.70 -19.45 0.43
N ILE A 127 0.43 -18.73 0.50
CA ILE A 127 1.66 -18.97 -0.29
C ILE A 127 2.87 -19.27 0.58
#